data_AF-A0A532D9Y8-F1
#
_entry.id   AF-A0A532D9Y8-F1
#
_cell.length_a   1.000
_cell.length_b   1.000
_cell.length_c   1.000
_cell.angle_alpha   90.00
_cell.angle_beta   90.00
_cell.angle_gamma   90.00
#
_symmetry.space_group_name_H-M   'P 1'
#
loop_
_entity.id
_entity.type
_entity.pdbx_description
1 polymer ?
#
loop_
_entity_poly.entity_id
_entity_poly.type
_entity_poly.pdbx_seq_one_letter_code
_entity_poly.pdbx_strand_id
1 'polypeptide(L)'
;MCGSIRLALYLRSIAMLEFPLAITSSFRREDSHTMADVQCVTCGQAGEPITDPLFMGKLEADIKTKVCKPCWKKWEGMRVMVINEYQVNLGDESGRELVKKQMKAFLKLGEQTDTGKLDQNYRPPA
;
A
#
# COMPACT_ATOMS: atom_id res chain seq x y z
N MET A 1 19.28 65.71 -32.77
CA MET A 1 18.94 65.91 -34.18
C MET A 1 19.48 64.74 -34.99
N CYS A 2 18.65 64.17 -35.89
CA CYS A 2 18.95 63.17 -36.94
C CYS A 2 19.53 61.81 -36.49
N GLY A 3 19.03 60.63 -36.87
CA GLY A 3 18.01 60.26 -37.86
C GLY A 3 18.40 58.92 -38.51
N SER A 4 17.38 58.09 -38.80
CA SER A 4 17.37 56.94 -39.74
C SER A 4 17.99 55.62 -39.26
N ILE A 5 17.31 54.49 -39.03
CA ILE A 5 16.21 53.73 -39.70
C ILE A 5 16.64 52.96 -40.97
N ARG A 6 16.38 51.63 -40.93
CA ARG A 6 16.21 50.61 -42.02
C ARG A 6 17.49 50.05 -42.67
N LEU A 7 17.61 48.79 -43.13
CA LEU A 7 16.82 47.55 -43.15
C LEU A 7 17.68 46.51 -43.94
N ALA A 8 17.40 45.21 -43.75
CA ALA A 8 17.68 44.09 -44.67
C ALA A 8 19.12 43.50 -44.67
N LEU A 9 19.30 42.31 -44.07
CA LEU A 9 19.24 40.96 -44.69
C LEU A 9 20.53 40.60 -45.47
N TYR A 10 21.34 39.67 -44.97
CA TYR A 10 21.57 38.36 -45.61
C TYR A 10 22.60 37.50 -44.84
N LEU A 11 22.09 36.37 -44.31
CA LEU A 11 22.62 35.01 -44.35
C LEU A 11 24.01 34.59 -43.82
N ARG A 12 23.94 33.40 -43.18
CA ARG A 12 24.92 32.31 -43.03
C ARG A 12 25.90 32.37 -41.85
N SER A 13 25.50 31.69 -40.77
CA SER A 13 26.37 30.79 -40.00
C SER A 13 25.45 29.78 -39.32
N ILE A 14 25.26 28.61 -39.93
CA ILE A 14 25.99 27.37 -39.65
C ILE A 14 25.85 26.97 -38.19
N ALA A 15 25.17 25.84 -38.05
CA ALA A 15 24.74 25.19 -36.84
C ALA A 15 25.87 24.75 -35.90
N MET A 16 25.40 24.31 -34.73
CA MET A 16 25.77 23.05 -34.07
C MET A 16 26.79 23.15 -32.92
N LEU A 17 26.42 22.52 -31.79
CA LEU A 17 27.28 21.93 -30.73
C LEU A 17 27.73 22.96 -29.63
N GLU A 18 27.50 22.83 -28.32
CA GLU A 18 27.03 21.76 -27.42
C GLU A 18 26.46 22.38 -26.13
N PHE A 19 25.25 22.01 -25.71
CA PHE A 19 24.85 22.09 -24.30
C PHE A 19 24.64 20.66 -23.82
N PRO A 20 25.56 20.14 -22.99
CA PRO A 20 25.50 18.75 -22.57
C PRO A 20 24.33 18.52 -21.59
N LEU A 21 23.57 17.48 -21.93
CA LEU A 21 23.12 16.42 -21.02
C LEU A 21 22.22 16.82 -19.84
N ALA A 22 20.92 16.67 -20.08
CA ALA A 22 20.02 15.83 -19.30
C ALA A 22 20.30 15.74 -17.79
N ILE A 23 19.69 16.63 -17.01
CA ILE A 23 19.26 16.29 -15.64
C ILE A 23 17.77 15.95 -15.72
N THR A 24 17.47 14.84 -16.39
CA THR A 24 16.30 14.07 -15.98
C THR A 24 16.68 13.46 -14.64
N SER A 25 16.34 14.13 -13.52
CA SER A 25 16.32 13.44 -12.24
C SER A 25 15.15 12.45 -12.31
N SER A 26 15.39 11.37 -13.02
CA SER A 26 14.77 10.09 -12.78
C SER A 26 15.20 9.70 -11.37
N PHE A 27 14.49 10.27 -10.39
CA PHE A 27 14.48 9.77 -9.04
C PHE A 27 13.70 8.44 -9.09
N ARG A 28 14.35 7.45 -9.69
CA ARG A 28 13.96 6.06 -9.55
C ARG A 28 14.37 5.70 -8.13
N ARG A 29 13.41 5.83 -7.20
CA ARG A 29 13.55 5.31 -5.86
C ARG A 29 13.52 3.78 -6.02
N GLU A 30 14.69 3.20 -6.23
CA GLU A 30 14.88 1.76 -6.19
C GLU A 30 14.92 1.40 -4.69
N ASP A 31 13.74 1.38 -4.05
CA ASP A 31 13.58 0.89 -2.69
C ASP A 31 13.71 -0.64 -2.71
N SER A 32 14.94 -1.11 -2.83
CA SER A 32 15.34 -2.49 -2.61
C SER A 32 15.30 -2.77 -1.10
N HIS A 33 14.11 -3.06 -0.58
CA HIS A 33 14.01 -3.82 0.66
C HIS A 33 14.01 -5.31 0.29
N THR A 34 15.20 -5.90 0.23
CA THR A 34 15.35 -7.37 0.23
C THR A 34 15.16 -7.90 1.65
N MET A 35 13.96 -7.72 2.19
CA MET A 35 13.47 -8.57 3.28
C MET A 35 12.72 -9.72 2.61
N ALA A 36 12.95 -10.95 3.07
CA ALA A 36 12.33 -12.14 2.48
C ALA A 36 10.83 -11.92 2.26
N ASP A 37 10.43 -11.80 0.99
CA ASP A 37 9.07 -11.42 0.64
C ASP A 37 8.10 -12.55 0.97
N VAL A 38 6.99 -12.20 1.62
CA VAL A 38 5.87 -13.11 1.86
C VAL A 38 4.89 -13.01 0.70
N GLN A 39 4.53 -14.16 0.13
CA GLN A 39 3.45 -14.24 -0.85
C GLN A 39 2.10 -14.07 -0.17
N CYS A 40 1.57 -12.86 -0.25
CA CYS A 40 0.34 -12.52 0.43
C CYS A 40 -0.88 -13.02 -0.34
N VAL A 41 -1.68 -13.89 0.27
CA VAL A 41 -2.94 -14.38 -0.32
C VAL A 41 -4.02 -13.30 -0.38
N THR A 42 -3.93 -12.27 0.48
CA THR A 42 -4.92 -11.19 0.58
C THR A 42 -4.81 -10.24 -0.61
N CYS A 43 -3.62 -9.67 -0.86
CA CYS A 43 -3.38 -8.74 -1.96
C CYS A 43 -2.85 -9.41 -3.24
N GLY A 44 -2.37 -10.65 -3.17
CA GLY A 44 -1.82 -11.38 -4.32
C GLY A 44 -0.40 -10.96 -4.73
N GLN A 45 0.26 -10.09 -3.94
CA GLN A 45 1.61 -9.60 -4.20
C GLN A 45 2.59 -10.02 -3.11
N ALA A 46 3.87 -10.05 -3.48
CA ALA A 46 5.00 -10.13 -2.56
C ALA A 46 5.02 -8.87 -1.67
N GLY A 47 5.27 -9.04 -0.37
CA GLY A 47 5.43 -7.90 0.53
C GLY A 47 6.14 -8.26 1.83
N GLU A 48 6.38 -7.23 2.63
CA GLU A 48 7.15 -7.34 3.87
C GLU A 48 6.55 -8.40 4.84
N PRO A 49 7.37 -9.30 5.41
CA PRO A 49 6.92 -10.28 6.40
C PRO A 49 6.50 -9.61 7.71
N ILE A 50 5.57 -10.25 8.43
CA ILE A 50 5.18 -9.83 9.78
C ILE A 50 6.19 -10.39 10.78
N THR A 51 7.03 -9.54 11.35
CA THR A 51 8.00 -9.92 12.39
C THR A 51 7.41 -9.84 13.80
N ASP A 52 6.45 -8.96 14.02
CA ASP A 52 5.84 -8.70 15.34
C ASP A 52 5.10 -9.94 15.88
N PRO A 53 5.18 -10.21 17.20
CA PRO A 53 4.39 -11.27 17.83
C PRO A 53 2.91 -10.91 17.80
N LEU A 54 2.06 -11.79 17.28
CA LEU A 54 0.62 -11.54 17.13
C LEU A 54 -0.23 -12.18 18.24
N PHE A 55 0.37 -13.01 19.10
CA PHE A 55 -0.30 -13.67 20.24
C PHE A 55 -1.57 -14.45 19.87
N MET A 56 -1.59 -15.05 18.68
CA MET A 56 -2.74 -15.82 18.16
C MET A 56 -2.52 -17.34 18.23
N GLY A 57 -1.51 -17.79 18.97
CA GLY A 57 -1.16 -19.21 19.12
C GLY A 57 -0.85 -19.84 17.76
N LYS A 58 -1.53 -20.96 17.42
CA LYS A 58 -1.27 -21.70 16.17
C LYS A 58 -1.56 -20.89 14.90
N LEU A 59 -2.53 -19.97 14.94
CA LEU A 59 -2.89 -19.15 13.77
C LEU A 59 -1.83 -18.10 13.42
N GLU A 60 -0.97 -17.74 14.36
CA GLU A 60 0.08 -16.75 14.12
C GLU A 60 1.04 -17.19 13.01
N ALA A 61 1.47 -18.45 13.03
CA ALA A 61 2.36 -19.00 12.02
C ALA A 61 1.71 -19.00 10.62
N ASP A 62 0.43 -19.36 10.53
CA ASP A 62 -0.33 -19.35 9.28
C ASP A 62 -0.43 -17.94 8.69
N ILE A 63 -0.68 -16.95 9.54
CA ILE A 63 -0.79 -15.54 9.12
C ILE A 63 0.58 -15.04 8.65
N LYS A 64 1.64 -15.24 9.44
CA LYS A 64 3.00 -14.82 9.08
C LYS A 64 3.51 -15.42 7.78
N THR A 65 3.07 -16.64 7.45
CA THR A 65 3.50 -17.35 6.23
C THR A 65 2.73 -16.92 4.98
N LYS A 66 1.48 -16.46 5.13
CA LYS A 66 0.54 -16.22 4.01
C LYS A 66 0.11 -14.77 3.86
N VAL A 67 0.44 -13.89 4.80
CA VAL A 67 -0.04 -12.50 4.86
C VAL A 67 1.14 -11.56 5.06
N CYS A 68 1.20 -10.51 4.24
CA CYS A 68 2.20 -9.47 4.39
C CYS A 68 1.79 -8.43 5.45
N LYS A 69 2.79 -7.74 6.00
CA LYS A 69 2.64 -6.68 7.01
C LYS A 69 1.65 -5.56 6.64
N PRO A 70 1.61 -5.01 5.41
CA PRO A 70 0.63 -3.96 5.10
C PRO A 70 -0.82 -4.47 5.12
N CYS A 71 -1.09 -5.69 4.66
CA CYS A 71 -2.42 -6.29 4.75
C CYS A 71 -2.84 -6.55 6.20
N TRP A 72 -1.89 -6.98 7.03
CA TRP A 72 -2.13 -7.13 8.47
C TRP A 72 -2.46 -5.80 9.16
N LYS A 73 -1.73 -4.73 8.84
CA LYS A 73 -2.02 -3.38 9.35
C LYS A 73 -3.40 -2.87 8.92
N LYS A 74 -3.83 -3.19 7.70
CA LYS A 74 -5.19 -2.87 7.23
C LYS A 74 -6.26 -3.62 8.04
N TRP A 75 -6.02 -4.89 8.36
CA TRP A 75 -6.89 -5.65 9.25
C TRP A 75 -6.94 -5.05 10.67
N GLU A 76 -5.81 -4.61 11.22
CA GLU A 76 -5.77 -3.96 12.54
C GLU A 76 -6.66 -2.71 12.61
N GLY A 77 -6.69 -1.89 11.55
CA GLY A 77 -7.63 -0.78 11.46
C GLY A 77 -9.09 -1.24 11.35
N MET A 78 -9.33 -2.27 10.52
CA MET A 78 -10.67 -2.77 10.26
C MET A 78 -11.29 -3.44 11.51
N ARG A 79 -10.48 -4.10 12.34
CA ARG A 79 -10.95 -4.79 13.55
C ARG A 79 -11.71 -3.83 14.48
N VAL A 80 -11.27 -2.58 14.59
CA VAL A 80 -11.89 -1.57 15.46
C VAL A 80 -13.28 -1.23 14.94
N MET A 81 -13.42 -1.07 13.62
CA MET A 81 -14.72 -0.85 12.99
C MET A 81 -15.64 -2.07 13.16
N VAL A 82 -15.13 -3.29 12.96
CA VAL A 82 -15.91 -4.52 13.19
C VAL A 82 -16.45 -4.56 14.63
N ILE A 83 -15.60 -4.26 15.60
CA ILE A 83 -16.00 -4.24 17.02
C ILE A 83 -17.11 -3.22 17.26
N ASN A 84 -16.98 -2.02 16.70
CA ASN A 84 -17.95 -0.95 16.91
C ASN A 84 -19.28 -1.19 16.17
N GLU A 85 -19.23 -1.61 14.91
CA GLU A 85 -20.41 -1.80 14.05
C GLU A 85 -21.24 -3.02 14.46
N TYR A 86 -20.59 -4.11 14.85
CA TYR A 86 -21.28 -5.31 15.34
C TYR A 86 -21.52 -5.28 16.86
N GLN A 87 -21.16 -4.18 17.54
CA GLN A 87 -21.23 -4.02 19.00
C GLN A 87 -20.65 -5.24 19.74
N VAL A 88 -19.47 -5.66 19.30
CA VAL A 88 -18.84 -6.89 19.78
C VAL A 88 -18.36 -6.71 21.21
N ASN A 89 -18.81 -7.60 22.09
CA ASN A 89 -18.20 -7.74 23.40
C ASN A 89 -17.00 -8.71 23.33
N LEU A 90 -15.79 -8.18 23.52
CA LEU A 90 -14.56 -9.00 23.57
C LEU A 90 -14.42 -9.83 24.84
N GLY A 91 -15.27 -9.58 25.86
CA GLY A 91 -15.35 -10.39 27.07
C GLY A 91 -16.02 -11.75 26.84
N ASP A 92 -16.88 -11.85 25.83
CA ASP A 92 -17.63 -13.06 25.51
C ASP A 92 -16.91 -13.88 24.44
N GLU A 93 -16.96 -15.22 24.54
CA GLU A 93 -16.38 -16.11 23.53
C GLU A 93 -16.94 -15.85 22.14
N SER A 94 -18.26 -15.68 22.03
CA SER A 94 -18.96 -15.42 20.77
C SER A 94 -18.46 -14.15 20.06
N GLY A 95 -18.12 -13.11 20.81
CA GLY A 95 -17.59 -11.88 20.24
C GLY A 95 -16.16 -12.05 19.71
N ARG A 96 -15.31 -12.77 20.45
CA ARG A 96 -13.96 -13.13 20.00
C ARG A 96 -13.99 -14.00 18.75
N GLU A 97 -14.91 -14.96 18.70
CA GLU A 97 -15.13 -15.81 17.54
C GLU A 97 -15.60 -15.01 16.31
N LEU A 98 -16.51 -14.05 16.49
CA LEU A 98 -16.98 -13.20 15.40
C LEU A 98 -15.85 -12.36 14.79
N VAL A 99 -15.04 -11.70 15.63
CA VAL A 99 -13.87 -10.93 15.16
C VAL A 99 -12.88 -11.85 14.45
N LYS A 100 -12.66 -13.06 14.97
CA LYS A 100 -11.79 -14.06 14.34
C LYS A 100 -12.33 -14.56 13.00
N LYS A 101 -13.65 -14.71 12.86
CA LYS A 101 -14.31 -15.06 11.59
C LYS A 101 -14.12 -13.96 10.56
N GLN A 102 -14.37 -12.71 10.95
CA GLN A 102 -14.16 -11.55 10.08
C GLN A 102 -12.69 -11.38 9.66
N MET A 103 -11.75 -11.64 10.58
CA MET A 103 -10.31 -11.66 10.27
C MET A 103 -9.99 -12.66 9.17
N LYS A 104 -10.47 -13.90 9.33
CA LYS A 104 -10.21 -14.98 8.37
C LYS A 104 -10.83 -14.67 7.00
N ALA A 105 -12.02 -14.07 6.97
CA ALA A 105 -12.68 -13.63 5.75
C ALA A 105 -11.86 -12.54 5.05
N PHE A 106 -11.47 -11.48 5.78
CA PHE A 106 -10.68 -10.38 5.23
C PHE A 106 -9.31 -10.83 4.72
N LEU A 107 -8.62 -11.69 5.47
CA LEU A 107 -7.30 -12.20 5.10
C LEU A 107 -7.34 -13.35 4.08
N LYS A 108 -8.54 -13.81 3.68
CA LYS A 108 -8.73 -14.99 2.80
C LYS A 108 -8.08 -16.28 3.35
N LEU A 109 -8.05 -16.43 4.68
CA LEU A 109 -7.47 -17.57 5.40
C LEU A 109 -8.53 -18.59 5.88
N GLY A 110 -9.78 -18.43 5.46
CA GLY A 110 -10.89 -19.29 5.85
C GLY A 110 -12.09 -19.14 4.94
N GLU A 111 -13.26 -19.53 5.44
CA GLU A 111 -14.50 -19.49 4.68
C GLU A 111 -14.88 -18.06 4.28
N GLN A 112 -15.18 -17.88 2.99
CA GLN A 112 -15.56 -16.60 2.42
C GLN A 112 -16.87 -16.17 3.10
N THR A 113 -16.81 -15.08 3.86
CA THR A 113 -17.98 -14.45 4.47
C THR A 113 -18.16 -13.10 3.81
N ASP A 114 -19.41 -12.68 3.56
CA ASP A 114 -19.71 -11.40 2.93
C ASP A 114 -19.19 -10.22 3.76
N THR A 115 -17.98 -9.74 3.45
CA THR A 115 -17.38 -8.54 4.07
C THR A 115 -17.87 -7.24 3.42
N GLY A 116 -18.83 -7.31 2.50
CA GLY A 116 -19.28 -6.15 1.73
C GLY A 116 -19.76 -4.96 2.58
N LYS A 117 -20.26 -5.20 3.80
CA LYS A 117 -20.66 -4.14 4.74
C LYS A 117 -19.45 -3.44 5.40
N LEU A 118 -18.32 -4.15 5.57
CA LEU A 118 -17.10 -3.63 6.18
C LEU A 118 -16.24 -2.86 5.17
N ASP A 119 -16.20 -3.31 3.92
CA ASP A 119 -15.42 -2.66 2.87
C ASP A 119 -15.96 -1.26 2.52
N GLN A 120 -17.28 -1.09 2.56
CA GLN A 120 -17.95 0.19 2.28
C GLN A 120 -17.73 1.25 3.38
N ASN A 121 -17.44 0.83 4.61
CA ASN A 121 -17.32 1.72 5.77
C ASN A 121 -15.88 1.82 6.30
N TYR A 122 -14.88 1.27 5.57
CA TYR A 122 -13.48 1.31 5.98
C TYR A 122 -12.90 2.72 5.89
N ARG A 123 -12.87 3.38 7.05
CA ARG A 123 -12.10 4.60 7.28
C ARG A 123 -10.78 4.23 7.96
N PRO A 124 -9.63 4.30 7.26
CA PRO A 124 -8.35 4.03 7.90
C PRO A 124 -8.11 5.03 9.04
N PRO A 125 -7.52 4.60 10.17
CA PRO A 125 -7.05 5.52 11.19
C PRO A 125 -6.01 6.47 10.58
N ALA A 126 -6.11 7.76 10.92
CA ALA A 126 -5.23 8.83 10.45
C ALA A 126 -3.82 8.72 11.04
#